data_AF-A0A7S1QPS7-F1
#
_entry.id   AF-A0A7S1QPS7-F1
#
_cell.length_a   1.000
_cell.length_b   1.000
_cell.length_c   1.000
_cell.angle_alpha   90.00
_cell.angle_beta   90.00
_cell.angle_gamma   90.00
#
_symmetry.space_group_name_H-M   'P 1'
#
loop_
_entity.id
_entity.type
_entity.pdbx_description
1 polymer ?
#
loop_
_entity_poly.entity_id
_entity_poly.type
_entity_poly.pdbx_seq_one_letter_code
_entity_poly.pdbx_strand_id
1 'polypeptide(L)'
;TAMPADAAGEAWKRSDEKTPLLGAARAHVAELKDWWEHEVTETFRFAQFYSFRVAVVAVLAVSLPLLIPHGRQRFTDLGIPMHLIICNMLFTIAPNVGATIALGIHAMVGSLMAGLMIHALAETAESYPYLKPDDTLVPYLFAFFWSFLYIFVLLVLNINEGTRFFAIGEYVGHLMAFLNPAAAFSSTGALLRVDMLAGCALALLCSLAPSPLHAMDRLRGSARDLTAGVLRLTRRSLE
;
A
#
# COMPACT_ATOMS: atom_id res chain seq x y z
N THR A 1 17.45 -6.33 64.12
CA THR A 1 18.76 -6.71 63.55
C THR A 1 18.74 -6.41 62.07
N ALA A 2 19.27 -5.25 61.68
CA ALA A 2 19.26 -4.79 60.29
C ALA A 2 20.33 -5.56 59.50
N MET A 3 19.96 -6.14 58.35
CA MET A 3 20.93 -6.74 57.44
C MET A 3 21.85 -5.64 56.87
N PRO A 4 23.17 -5.87 56.82
CA PRO A 4 24.10 -4.93 56.19
C PRO A 4 23.79 -4.82 54.70
N ALA A 5 23.77 -3.58 54.18
CA ALA A 5 23.42 -3.24 52.79
C ALA A 5 24.28 -3.98 51.74
N ASP A 6 25.48 -4.40 52.14
CA ASP A 6 26.43 -5.11 51.27
C ASP A 6 25.99 -6.55 50.94
N ALA A 7 25.18 -7.19 51.80
CA ALA A 7 24.68 -8.55 51.55
C ALA A 7 23.57 -8.61 50.50
N ALA A 8 22.84 -7.50 50.28
CA ALA A 8 21.79 -7.42 49.26
C ALA A 8 22.37 -7.33 47.84
N GLY A 9 23.55 -6.72 47.67
CA GLY A 9 24.22 -6.59 46.38
C GLY A 9 24.79 -7.91 45.83
N GLU A 10 25.28 -8.79 46.71
CA GLU A 10 25.79 -10.11 46.30
C GLU A 10 24.68 -11.13 45.98
N ALA A 11 23.52 -11.02 46.63
CA ALA A 11 22.37 -11.88 46.36
C ALA A 11 21.83 -11.68 44.93
N TRP A 12 21.88 -10.45 44.41
CA TRP A 12 21.46 -10.15 43.03
C TRP A 12 22.47 -10.70 41.99
N LYS A 13 23.77 -10.64 42.28
CA LYS A 13 24.81 -11.23 41.41
C LYS A 13 24.75 -12.76 41.33
N ARG A 14 24.39 -13.45 42.41
CA ARG A 14 24.18 -14.92 42.40
C ARG A 14 22.87 -15.36 41.74
N SER A 15 21.88 -14.47 41.63
CA SER A 15 20.64 -14.75 40.92
C SER A 15 20.87 -14.88 39.41
N ASP A 16 21.75 -14.06 38.83
CA ASP A 16 22.08 -14.10 37.40
C ASP A 16 22.82 -15.38 36.98
N GLU A 17 23.49 -16.07 37.91
CA GLU A 17 24.24 -17.31 37.66
C GLU A 17 23.31 -18.55 37.47
N LYS A 18 22.05 -18.47 37.91
CA LYS A 18 21.08 -19.58 37.84
C LYS A 18 20.22 -19.62 36.58
N THR A 19 20.35 -18.66 35.67
CA THR A 19 19.60 -18.63 34.41
C THR A 19 20.55 -18.62 33.21
N PRO A 20 21.21 -19.74 32.89
CA PRO A 20 22.12 -19.85 31.73
C PRO A 20 21.45 -19.49 30.39
N LEU A 21 20.12 -19.60 30.33
CA LEU A 21 19.31 -19.23 29.16
C LEU A 21 19.35 -17.72 28.85
N LEU A 22 19.48 -16.87 29.87
CA LEU A 22 19.52 -15.42 29.68
C LEU A 22 20.90 -14.94 29.15
N GLY A 23 21.98 -15.64 29.51
CA GLY A 23 23.33 -15.33 29.01
C GLY A 23 23.48 -15.63 27.52
N ALA A 24 23.03 -16.80 27.08
CA ALA A 24 23.03 -17.17 25.66
C ALA A 24 22.16 -16.25 24.80
N ALA A 25 20.97 -15.88 25.29
CA ALA A 25 20.10 -14.93 24.61
C ALA A 25 20.75 -13.54 24.46
N ARG A 26 21.42 -13.03 25.51
CA ARG A 26 22.13 -11.74 25.44
C ARG A 26 23.29 -11.76 24.46
N ALA A 27 24.07 -12.84 24.42
CA ALA A 27 25.16 -13.00 23.46
C ALA A 27 24.65 -12.98 22.01
N HIS A 28 23.57 -13.73 21.74
CA HIS A 28 22.95 -13.76 20.41
C HIS A 28 22.37 -12.39 20.01
N VAL A 29 21.80 -11.64 20.96
CA VAL A 29 21.32 -10.26 20.70
C VAL A 29 22.48 -9.31 20.39
N ALA A 30 23.63 -9.47 21.05
CA ALA A 30 24.81 -8.66 20.79
C ALA A 30 25.40 -8.95 19.40
N GLU A 31 25.51 -10.22 19.01
CA GLU A 31 25.95 -10.63 17.67
C GLU A 31 25.00 -10.11 16.58
N LEU A 32 23.68 -10.24 16.80
CA LEU A 32 22.69 -9.75 15.85
C LEU A 32 22.74 -8.22 15.70
N LYS A 33 23.02 -7.50 16.79
CA LYS A 33 23.20 -6.05 16.78
C LYS A 33 24.45 -5.66 16.01
N ASP A 34 25.55 -6.35 16.23
CA ASP A 34 26.82 -6.06 15.56
C ASP A 34 26.74 -6.33 14.05
N TRP A 35 26.14 -7.46 13.67
CA TRP A 35 25.79 -7.77 12.29
C TRP A 35 24.89 -6.69 11.67
N TRP A 36 23.83 -6.31 12.40
CA TRP A 36 22.90 -5.28 11.93
C TRP A 36 23.60 -3.96 11.67
N GLU A 37 24.53 -3.54 12.54
CA GLU A 37 25.24 -2.26 12.47
C GLU A 37 26.36 -2.22 11.42
N HIS A 38 27.04 -3.35 11.15
CA HIS A 38 28.23 -3.37 10.30
C HIS A 38 28.01 -3.99 8.91
N GLU A 39 27.16 -5.00 8.78
CA GLU A 39 27.01 -5.74 7.50
C GLU A 39 25.80 -5.31 6.68
N VAL A 40 24.77 -4.75 7.33
CA VAL A 40 23.52 -4.44 6.65
C VAL A 40 23.60 -3.11 5.89
N THR A 41 23.35 -3.16 4.59
CA THR A 41 23.30 -1.98 3.72
C THR A 41 22.18 -1.02 4.12
N GLU A 42 22.42 0.29 3.97
CA GLU A 42 21.43 1.32 4.30
C GLU A 42 20.12 1.17 3.50
N THR A 43 20.21 0.69 2.26
CA THR A 43 19.06 0.42 1.40
C THR A 43 18.19 -0.70 1.96
N PHE A 44 18.80 -1.77 2.46
CA PHE A 44 18.07 -2.87 3.09
C PHE A 44 17.44 -2.45 4.41
N ARG A 45 18.17 -1.72 5.28
CA ARG A 45 17.60 -1.19 6.52
C ARG A 45 16.37 -0.33 6.24
N PHE A 46 16.47 0.57 5.26
CA PHE A 46 15.35 1.40 4.85
C PHE A 46 14.17 0.55 4.35
N ALA A 47 14.42 -0.42 3.47
CA ALA A 47 13.37 -1.28 2.93
C ALA A 47 12.67 -2.09 4.03
N GLN A 48 13.40 -2.60 5.02
CA GLN A 48 12.84 -3.35 6.13
C GLN A 48 11.99 -2.48 7.06
N PHE A 49 12.48 -1.30 7.46
CA PHE A 49 11.69 -0.37 8.27
C PHE A 49 10.45 0.14 7.53
N TYR A 50 10.60 0.43 6.24
CA TYR A 50 9.47 0.83 5.40
C TYR A 50 8.42 -0.28 5.32
N SER A 51 8.83 -1.51 5.02
CA SER A 51 7.90 -2.65 4.92
C SER A 51 7.21 -2.95 6.25
N PHE A 52 7.94 -2.89 7.36
CA PHE A 52 7.36 -3.04 8.70
C PHE A 52 6.31 -1.96 8.99
N ARG A 53 6.59 -0.70 8.65
CA ARG A 53 5.62 0.40 8.80
C ARG A 53 4.35 0.15 7.99
N VAL A 54 4.50 -0.20 6.72
CA VAL A 54 3.34 -0.51 5.85
C VAL A 54 2.53 -1.67 6.42
N ALA A 55 3.19 -2.72 6.91
CA ALA A 55 2.52 -3.85 7.55
C ALA A 55 1.75 -3.44 8.82
N VAL A 56 2.35 -2.62 9.69
CA VAL A 56 1.68 -2.12 10.90
C VAL A 56 0.44 -1.30 10.53
N VAL A 57 0.55 -0.37 9.59
CA VAL A 57 -0.60 0.44 9.17
C VAL A 57 -1.67 -0.41 8.50
N ALA A 58 -1.29 -1.39 7.68
CA ALA A 58 -2.24 -2.34 7.09
C ALA A 58 -2.99 -3.13 8.16
N VAL A 59 -2.29 -3.67 9.17
CA VAL A 59 -2.90 -4.40 10.29
C VAL A 59 -3.82 -3.51 11.12
N LEU A 60 -3.43 -2.25 11.36
CA LEU A 60 -4.28 -1.28 12.05
C LEU A 60 -5.54 -0.96 11.23
N ALA A 61 -5.42 -0.79 9.92
CA ALA A 61 -6.55 -0.54 9.04
C ALA A 61 -7.51 -1.74 8.97
N VAL A 62 -7.00 -2.98 8.97
CA VAL A 62 -7.80 -4.20 9.01
C VAL A 62 -8.49 -4.41 10.36
N SER A 63 -7.82 -4.02 11.46
CA SER A 63 -8.37 -4.20 12.80
C SER A 63 -9.40 -3.15 13.19
N LEU A 64 -9.38 -1.96 12.59
CA LEU A 64 -10.34 -0.88 12.89
C LEU A 64 -11.83 -1.30 12.77
N PRO A 65 -12.27 -1.98 11.69
CA PRO A 65 -13.66 -2.46 11.59
C PRO A 65 -14.00 -3.60 12.55
N LEU A 66 -12.99 -4.32 13.06
CA LEU A 66 -13.19 -5.41 14.04
C LEU A 66 -13.38 -4.88 15.46
N LEU A 67 -12.85 -3.69 15.76
CA LEU A 67 -13.04 -3.02 17.06
C LEU A 67 -14.46 -2.45 17.22
N ILE A 68 -15.17 -2.20 16.12
CA ILE A 68 -16.54 -1.71 16.13
C ILE A 68 -17.49 -2.92 16.17
N PRO A 69 -18.43 -3.01 17.13
CA PRO A 69 -19.41 -4.08 17.15
C PRO A 69 -20.28 -4.01 15.88
N HIS A 70 -20.36 -5.14 15.14
CA HIS A 70 -20.98 -5.23 13.82
C HIS A 70 -20.32 -4.36 12.73
N GLY A 71 -19.09 -3.88 12.95
CA GLY A 71 -18.38 -3.00 12.01
C GLY A 71 -18.24 -3.63 10.62
N ARG A 72 -17.82 -4.90 10.52
CA ARG A 72 -17.72 -5.61 9.23
C ARG A 72 -19.03 -5.61 8.44
N GLN A 73 -20.15 -5.85 9.10
CA GLN A 73 -21.48 -5.82 8.46
C GLN A 73 -21.80 -4.41 8.00
N ARG A 74 -21.64 -3.39 8.86
CA ARG A 74 -21.88 -1.98 8.47
C ARG A 74 -21.04 -1.53 7.29
N PHE A 75 -19.77 -1.90 7.22
CA PHE A 75 -18.92 -1.58 6.06
C PHE A 75 -19.39 -2.30 4.79
N THR A 76 -19.91 -3.53 4.93
CA THR A 76 -20.51 -4.28 3.82
C THR A 76 -21.83 -3.65 3.36
N ASP A 77 -22.67 -3.23 4.30
CA ASP A 77 -23.95 -2.55 4.03
C ASP A 77 -23.75 -1.20 3.34
N LEU A 78 -22.66 -0.50 3.67
CA LEU A 78 -22.24 0.73 2.98
C LEU A 78 -21.62 0.46 1.59
N GLY A 79 -21.47 -0.80 1.18
CA GLY A 79 -20.87 -1.16 -0.09
C GLY A 79 -19.37 -0.88 -0.16
N ILE A 80 -18.68 -0.83 0.99
CA ILE A 80 -17.25 -0.52 1.08
C ILE A 80 -16.46 -1.81 1.37
N PRO A 81 -15.97 -2.52 0.34
CA PRO A 81 -15.17 -3.71 0.53
C PRO A 81 -13.80 -3.37 1.10
N MET A 82 -13.59 -3.64 2.40
CA MET A 82 -12.33 -3.34 3.09
C MET A 82 -11.10 -3.99 2.44
N HIS A 83 -11.26 -5.18 1.85
CA HIS A 83 -10.15 -5.86 1.17
C HIS A 83 -9.64 -5.05 -0.03
N LEU A 84 -10.53 -4.39 -0.79
CA LEU A 84 -10.13 -3.53 -1.90
C LEU A 84 -9.41 -2.27 -1.41
N ILE A 85 -9.87 -1.66 -0.31
CA ILE A 85 -9.18 -0.50 0.28
C ILE A 85 -7.72 -0.84 0.61
N ILE A 86 -7.48 -1.99 1.23
CA ILE A 86 -6.14 -2.41 1.64
C ILE A 86 -5.28 -2.75 0.43
N CYS A 87 -5.82 -3.47 -0.55
CA CYS A 87 -5.11 -3.76 -1.80
C CYS A 87 -4.74 -2.47 -2.54
N ASN A 88 -5.69 -1.53 -2.65
CA ASN A 88 -5.46 -0.23 -3.30
C ASN A 88 -4.43 0.60 -2.53
N MET A 89 -4.44 0.54 -1.19
CA MET A 89 -3.39 1.15 -0.39
C MET A 89 -2.01 0.56 -0.74
N LEU A 90 -1.88 -0.77 -0.77
CA LEU A 90 -0.62 -1.45 -1.05
C LEU A 90 -0.09 -1.18 -2.46
N PHE A 91 -0.97 -1.05 -3.45
CA PHE A 91 -0.55 -0.70 -4.81
C PHE A 91 -0.23 0.79 -5.00
N THR A 92 -0.77 1.66 -4.16
CA THR A 92 -0.56 3.12 -4.25
C THR A 92 0.65 3.58 -3.44
N ILE A 93 1.07 2.82 -2.43
CA ILE A 93 2.11 3.26 -1.50
C ILE A 93 3.51 3.20 -2.12
N ALA A 94 4.19 4.35 -2.13
CA ALA A 94 5.56 4.47 -2.62
C ALA A 94 6.51 4.91 -1.49
N PRO A 95 7.83 4.68 -1.64
CA PRO A 95 8.83 5.11 -0.66
C PRO A 95 8.78 6.59 -0.30
N ASN A 96 8.33 7.42 -1.25
CA ASN A 96 8.21 8.87 -1.12
C ASN A 96 6.75 9.32 -1.19
N VAL A 97 6.40 10.36 -0.43
CA VAL A 97 5.06 10.96 -0.45
C VAL A 97 4.70 11.46 -1.85
N GLY A 98 5.61 12.18 -2.53
CA GLY A 98 5.37 12.66 -3.89
C GLY A 98 5.11 11.54 -4.89
N ALA A 99 5.84 10.42 -4.78
CA ALA A 99 5.60 9.25 -5.60
C ALA A 99 4.26 8.57 -5.26
N THR A 100 3.86 8.57 -3.99
CA THR A 100 2.57 8.04 -3.53
C THR A 100 1.41 8.88 -4.09
N ILE A 101 1.54 10.21 -4.09
CA ILE A 101 0.56 11.12 -4.69
C ILE A 101 0.46 10.88 -6.20
N ALA A 102 1.60 10.79 -6.90
CA ALA A 102 1.63 10.53 -8.33
C ALA A 102 0.95 9.19 -8.68
N LEU A 103 1.28 8.12 -7.95
CA LEU A 103 0.61 6.83 -8.10
C LEU A 103 -0.89 6.93 -7.79
N GLY A 104 -1.28 7.66 -6.75
CA GLY A 104 -2.69 7.88 -6.42
C GLY A 104 -3.46 8.57 -7.55
N ILE A 105 -2.86 9.56 -8.22
CA ILE A 105 -3.44 10.21 -9.40
C ILE A 105 -3.55 9.21 -10.56
N HIS A 106 -2.49 8.44 -10.85
CA HIS A 106 -2.53 7.42 -11.90
C HIS A 106 -3.62 6.39 -11.65
N ALA A 107 -3.81 6.02 -10.39
CA ALA A 107 -4.78 5.04 -9.96
C ALA A 107 -6.21 5.58 -10.01
N MET A 108 -6.44 6.85 -9.65
CA MET A 108 -7.72 7.53 -9.85
C MET A 108 -8.08 7.65 -11.34
N VAL A 109 -7.14 8.07 -12.19
CA VAL A 109 -7.37 8.19 -13.63
C VAL A 109 -7.64 6.80 -14.24
N GLY A 110 -6.87 5.79 -13.85
CA GLY A 110 -7.06 4.42 -14.31
C GLY A 110 -8.43 3.85 -13.92
N SER A 111 -8.82 4.04 -12.65
CA SER A 111 -10.14 3.64 -12.15
C SER A 111 -11.27 4.35 -12.89
N LEU A 112 -11.15 5.66 -13.15
CA LEU A 112 -12.14 6.40 -13.93
C LEU A 112 -12.26 5.86 -15.37
N MET A 113 -11.13 5.57 -16.02
CA MET A 113 -11.14 4.98 -17.37
C MET A 113 -11.78 3.59 -17.38
N ALA A 114 -11.52 2.76 -16.38
CA ALA A 114 -12.14 1.45 -16.22
C ALA A 114 -13.65 1.56 -16.00
N GLY A 115 -14.07 2.48 -15.11
CA GLY A 115 -15.46 2.80 -14.82
C GLY A 115 -16.22 3.30 -16.05
N LEU A 116 -15.62 4.21 -16.83
CA LEU A 116 -16.21 4.69 -18.08
C LEU A 116 -16.35 3.58 -19.12
N MET A 117 -15.35 2.70 -19.25
CA MET A 117 -15.41 1.62 -20.23
C MET A 117 -16.46 0.58 -19.87
N ILE A 118 -16.58 0.20 -18.60
CA ILE A 118 -17.62 -0.74 -18.17
C ILE A 118 -19.01 -0.10 -18.21
N HIS A 119 -19.12 1.21 -17.95
CA HIS A 119 -20.37 1.93 -18.13
C HIS A 119 -20.81 1.91 -19.60
N ALA A 120 -19.90 2.19 -20.53
CA ALA A 120 -20.17 2.06 -21.96
C ALA A 120 -20.51 0.61 -22.37
N LEU A 121 -19.86 -0.39 -21.79
CA LEU A 121 -20.21 -1.80 -22.00
C LEU A 121 -21.64 -2.09 -21.53
N ALA A 122 -22.02 -1.60 -20.35
CA ALA A 122 -23.33 -1.85 -19.77
C ALA A 122 -24.45 -1.17 -20.57
N GLU A 123 -24.27 0.08 -20.99
CA GLU A 123 -25.27 0.78 -21.81
C GLU A 123 -25.44 0.14 -23.20
N THR A 124 -24.34 -0.30 -23.81
CA THR A 124 -24.40 -1.00 -25.10
C THR A 124 -25.00 -2.40 -24.97
N ALA A 125 -24.78 -3.08 -23.84
CA ALA A 125 -25.38 -4.35 -23.51
C ALA A 125 -26.90 -4.25 -23.29
N GLU A 126 -27.38 -3.24 -22.56
CA GLU A 126 -28.83 -2.98 -22.37
C GLU A 126 -29.55 -2.69 -23.68
N SER A 127 -28.86 -2.06 -24.62
CA SER A 127 -29.40 -1.77 -25.97
C SER A 127 -29.50 -3.02 -26.86
N TYR A 128 -28.90 -4.15 -26.47
CA TYR A 128 -28.88 -5.37 -27.27
C TYR A 128 -29.94 -6.39 -26.81
N PRO A 129 -31.03 -6.61 -27.58
CA PRO A 129 -32.16 -7.45 -27.17
C PRO A 129 -31.83 -8.95 -27.06
N TYR A 130 -30.64 -9.37 -27.50
CA TYR A 130 -30.17 -10.75 -27.48
C TYR A 130 -29.37 -11.11 -26.22
N LEU A 131 -29.02 -10.13 -25.38
CA LEU A 131 -28.43 -10.40 -24.06
C LEU A 131 -29.57 -10.74 -23.08
N LYS A 132 -29.99 -12.01 -23.10
CA LYS A 132 -30.88 -12.54 -22.08
C LYS A 132 -30.07 -13.04 -20.88
N PRO A 133 -30.56 -12.90 -19.64
CA PRO A 133 -29.86 -13.36 -18.43
C PRO A 133 -29.53 -14.86 -18.41
N ASP A 134 -30.29 -15.65 -19.17
CA ASP A 134 -30.17 -17.11 -19.19
C ASP A 134 -29.08 -17.62 -20.16
N ASP A 135 -28.56 -16.76 -21.05
CA ASP A 135 -27.56 -17.16 -22.05
C ASP A 135 -26.16 -16.70 -21.61
N THR A 136 -25.26 -17.66 -21.37
CA THR A 136 -23.92 -17.38 -20.86
C THR A 136 -22.90 -17.09 -21.97
N LEU A 137 -23.17 -17.50 -23.21
CA LEU A 137 -22.19 -17.43 -24.29
C LEU A 137 -22.18 -16.07 -25.00
N VAL A 138 -23.35 -15.49 -25.26
CA VAL A 138 -23.48 -14.22 -25.98
C VAL A 138 -22.87 -13.05 -25.18
N PRO A 139 -23.18 -12.86 -23.87
CA PRO A 139 -22.56 -11.80 -23.07
C PRO A 139 -21.05 -11.98 -22.94
N TYR A 140 -20.56 -13.22 -22.85
CA TYR A 140 -19.13 -13.53 -22.79
C TYR A 140 -18.38 -13.08 -24.06
N LEU A 141 -18.89 -13.44 -25.25
CA LEU A 141 -18.25 -13.02 -26.51
C LEU A 141 -18.28 -11.51 -26.67
N PHE A 142 -19.40 -10.87 -26.32
CA PHE A 142 -19.53 -9.41 -26.37
C PHE A 142 -18.52 -8.72 -25.45
N ALA A 143 -18.45 -9.15 -24.19
CA ALA A 143 -17.48 -8.67 -23.22
C ALA A 143 -16.02 -8.91 -23.68
N PHE A 144 -15.73 -10.04 -24.32
CA PHE A 144 -14.42 -10.36 -24.86
C PHE A 144 -13.97 -9.38 -25.95
N PHE A 145 -14.83 -9.10 -26.94
CA PHE A 145 -14.51 -8.13 -27.99
C PHE A 145 -14.35 -6.71 -27.43
N TRP A 146 -15.19 -6.32 -26.48
CA TRP A 146 -15.07 -5.02 -25.82
C TRP A 146 -13.79 -4.89 -24.99
N SER A 147 -13.39 -5.97 -24.33
CA SER A 147 -12.11 -6.05 -23.60
C SER A 147 -10.92 -5.92 -24.55
N PHE A 148 -10.97 -6.59 -25.70
CA PHE A 148 -9.93 -6.47 -26.72
C PHE A 148 -9.83 -5.03 -27.24
N LEU A 149 -10.97 -4.40 -27.53
CA LEU A 149 -11.01 -3.00 -27.94
C LEU A 149 -10.44 -2.07 -26.86
N TYR A 150 -10.78 -2.29 -25.59
CA TYR A 150 -10.26 -1.51 -24.48
C TYR A 150 -8.74 -1.60 -24.37
N ILE A 151 -8.20 -2.82 -24.38
CA ILE A 151 -6.75 -3.06 -24.32
C ILE A 151 -6.06 -2.42 -25.53
N PHE A 152 -6.63 -2.55 -26.73
CA PHE A 152 -6.12 -1.93 -27.94
C PHE A 152 -6.06 -0.39 -27.83
N VAL A 153 -7.11 0.24 -27.30
CA VAL A 153 -7.14 1.70 -27.07
C VAL A 153 -6.07 2.12 -26.05
N LEU A 154 -5.89 1.39 -24.95
CA LEU A 154 -4.84 1.66 -23.96
C LEU A 154 -3.42 1.55 -24.56
N LEU A 155 -3.21 0.62 -25.48
CA LEU A 155 -1.95 0.43 -26.20
C LEU A 155 -1.70 1.57 -27.21
N VAL A 156 -2.69 1.89 -28.04
CA VAL A 156 -2.57 2.93 -29.09
C VAL A 156 -2.36 4.32 -28.49
N LEU A 157 -3.06 4.64 -27.39
CA LEU A 157 -2.91 5.92 -26.71
C LEU A 157 -1.58 6.05 -25.94
N ASN A 158 -0.78 4.98 -25.86
CA ASN A 158 0.51 4.93 -25.18
C ASN A 158 0.48 5.53 -23.76
N ILE A 159 -0.54 5.14 -22.99
CA ILE A 159 -0.78 5.67 -21.64
C ILE A 159 0.36 5.27 -20.70
N ASN A 160 0.62 6.05 -19.64
CA ASN A 160 1.61 5.67 -18.63
C ASN A 160 1.32 4.27 -18.07
N GLU A 161 2.37 3.48 -17.82
CA GLU A 161 2.30 2.10 -17.32
C GLU A 161 1.51 2.01 -16.00
N GLY A 162 1.73 2.93 -15.07
CA GLY A 162 1.01 2.96 -13.80
C GLY A 162 -0.51 3.11 -14.00
N THR A 163 -0.94 4.04 -14.85
CA THR A 163 -2.37 4.21 -15.18
C THR A 163 -2.92 2.97 -15.89
N ARG A 164 -2.16 2.35 -16.81
CA ARG A 164 -2.57 1.11 -17.49
C ARG A 164 -2.79 -0.05 -16.51
N PHE A 165 -1.91 -0.20 -15.53
CA PHE A 165 -2.02 -1.24 -14.52
C PHE A 165 -3.33 -1.13 -13.72
N PHE A 166 -3.63 0.06 -13.18
CA PHE A 166 -4.87 0.28 -12.44
C PHE A 166 -6.11 0.21 -13.32
N ALA A 167 -6.05 0.73 -14.56
CA ALA A 167 -7.13 0.67 -15.52
C ALA A 167 -7.53 -0.78 -15.84
N ILE A 168 -6.56 -1.65 -16.13
CA ILE A 168 -6.84 -3.05 -16.45
C ILE A 168 -7.29 -3.81 -15.20
N GLY A 169 -6.63 -3.60 -14.06
CA GLY A 169 -6.98 -4.29 -12.81
C GLY A 169 -8.42 -4.03 -12.37
N GLU A 170 -8.82 -2.75 -12.38
CA GLU A 170 -10.19 -2.34 -12.06
C GLU A 170 -11.18 -2.83 -13.12
N TYR A 171 -10.84 -2.72 -14.40
CA TYR A 171 -11.69 -3.17 -15.49
C TYR A 171 -12.02 -4.67 -15.39
N VAL A 172 -11.03 -5.51 -15.09
CA VAL A 172 -11.24 -6.96 -14.92
C VAL A 172 -12.18 -7.25 -13.75
N GLY A 173 -12.02 -6.55 -12.62
CA GLY A 173 -12.94 -6.68 -11.48
C GLY A 173 -14.38 -6.36 -11.87
N HIS A 174 -14.58 -5.26 -12.61
CA HIS A 174 -15.90 -4.88 -13.13
C HIS A 174 -16.43 -5.84 -14.20
N LEU A 175 -15.57 -6.37 -15.05
CA LEU A 175 -15.94 -7.35 -16.08
C LEU A 175 -16.42 -8.66 -15.45
N MET A 176 -15.76 -9.12 -14.39
CA MET A 176 -16.20 -10.30 -13.63
C MET A 176 -17.56 -10.07 -12.97
N ALA A 177 -17.82 -8.87 -12.45
CA ALA A 177 -19.12 -8.51 -11.90
C ALA A 177 -20.21 -8.44 -12.99
N PHE A 178 -19.88 -7.91 -14.17
CA PHE A 178 -20.77 -7.84 -15.33
C PHE A 178 -21.14 -9.24 -15.86
N LEU A 179 -20.17 -10.15 -15.91
CA LEU A 179 -20.39 -11.53 -16.39
C LEU A 179 -21.08 -12.43 -15.36
N ASN A 180 -21.20 -12.01 -14.10
CA ASN A 180 -21.82 -12.82 -13.06
C ASN A 180 -23.34 -12.61 -13.04
N PRO A 181 -24.16 -13.61 -13.46
CA PRO A 181 -25.61 -13.45 -13.51
C PRO A 181 -26.25 -13.36 -12.12
N ALA A 182 -25.54 -13.74 -11.05
CA ALA A 182 -26.03 -13.68 -9.67
C ALA A 182 -25.73 -12.35 -8.97
N ALA A 183 -24.88 -11.50 -9.55
CA ALA A 183 -24.52 -10.21 -8.97
C ALA A 183 -25.35 -9.09 -9.60
N ALA A 184 -25.98 -8.25 -8.78
CA ALA A 184 -26.60 -7.02 -9.26
C ALA A 184 -25.49 -6.06 -9.72
N PHE A 185 -25.26 -5.99 -11.03
CA PHE A 185 -24.30 -5.06 -11.61
C PHE A 185 -24.89 -3.64 -11.59
N SER A 186 -24.16 -2.68 -11.01
CA SER A 186 -24.51 -1.25 -11.03
C SER A 186 -23.47 -0.48 -11.82
N SER A 187 -23.87 0.04 -12.98
CA SER A 187 -23.01 0.84 -13.86
C SER A 187 -22.61 2.18 -13.22
N THR A 188 -23.47 2.76 -12.37
CA THR A 188 -23.22 4.01 -11.64
C THR A 188 -22.20 3.82 -10.51
N GLY A 189 -22.25 2.67 -9.81
CA GLY A 189 -21.28 2.33 -8.76
C GLY A 189 -19.87 2.10 -9.30
N ALA A 190 -19.73 1.75 -10.58
CA ALA A 190 -18.43 1.59 -11.23
C ALA A 190 -17.69 2.92 -11.50
N LEU A 191 -18.42 4.05 -11.57
CA LEU A 191 -17.83 5.37 -11.83
C LEU A 191 -17.32 6.08 -10.57
N LEU A 192 -17.95 5.85 -9.41
CA LEU A 192 -17.65 6.53 -8.14
C LEU A 192 -17.18 5.52 -7.09
N ARG A 193 -15.89 5.16 -7.17
CA ARG A 193 -15.23 4.20 -6.28
C ARG A 193 -14.69 4.87 -5.02
N VAL A 194 -15.52 4.93 -3.98
CA VAL A 194 -15.15 5.50 -2.66
C VAL A 194 -14.00 4.73 -2.01
N ASP A 195 -13.92 3.42 -2.26
CA ASP A 195 -12.87 2.55 -1.77
C ASP A 195 -11.49 2.88 -2.35
N MET A 196 -11.45 3.37 -3.59
CA MET A 196 -10.21 3.83 -4.21
C MET A 196 -9.66 5.10 -3.54
N LEU A 197 -10.54 6.08 -3.31
CA LEU A 197 -10.19 7.30 -2.58
C LEU A 197 -9.75 7.00 -1.15
N ALA A 198 -10.44 6.08 -0.48
CA ALA A 198 -10.07 5.63 0.86
C ALA A 198 -8.70 4.93 0.88
N GLY A 199 -8.41 4.07 -0.12
CA GLY A 199 -7.11 3.42 -0.28
C GLY A 199 -5.98 4.42 -0.52
N CYS A 200 -6.18 5.39 -1.42
CA CYS A 200 -5.24 6.48 -1.66
C CYS A 200 -5.01 7.34 -0.41
N ALA A 201 -6.07 7.72 0.30
CA ALA A 201 -5.97 8.50 1.53
C ALA A 201 -5.19 7.73 2.61
N LEU A 202 -5.47 6.43 2.76
CA LEU A 202 -4.76 5.57 3.70
C LEU A 202 -3.28 5.40 3.31
N ALA A 203 -2.97 5.30 2.02
CA ALA A 203 -1.58 5.23 1.53
C ALA A 203 -0.83 6.53 1.82
N LEU A 204 -1.47 7.68 1.61
CA LEU A 204 -0.91 8.99 1.96
C LEU A 204 -0.69 9.12 3.47
N LEU A 205 -1.66 8.71 4.28
CA LEU A 205 -1.53 8.67 5.73
C LEU A 205 -0.40 7.73 6.15
N CYS A 206 -0.22 6.58 5.50
CA CYS A 206 0.89 5.66 5.78
C CYS A 206 2.25 6.23 5.37
N SER A 207 2.31 6.98 4.27
CA SER A 207 3.53 7.65 3.82
C SER A 207 3.89 8.84 4.72
N LEU A 208 2.88 9.53 5.28
CA LEU A 208 3.01 10.58 6.29
C LEU A 208 3.22 10.02 7.70
N ALA A 209 2.83 8.76 7.94
CA ALA A 209 2.91 8.13 9.25
C ALA A 209 4.38 8.12 9.71
N PRO A 210 4.62 8.58 10.95
CA PRO A 210 5.89 9.12 11.34
C PRO A 210 7.02 8.09 11.34
N SER A 211 8.04 8.38 10.52
CA SER A 211 9.44 8.32 10.97
C SER A 211 10.11 9.69 10.72
N PRO A 212 9.61 10.79 11.33
CA PRO A 212 10.08 12.15 11.11
C PRO A 212 11.56 12.29 11.47
N LEU A 213 12.06 11.47 12.38
CA LEU A 213 13.48 11.42 12.73
C LEU A 213 14.34 10.99 11.53
N HIS A 214 13.96 9.94 10.79
CA HIS A 214 14.71 9.50 9.61
C HIS A 214 14.55 10.47 8.43
N ALA A 215 13.37 11.09 8.27
CA ALA A 215 13.16 12.10 7.25
C ALA A 215 14.02 13.35 7.53
N MET A 216 14.06 13.83 8.78
CA MET A 216 14.93 14.94 9.19
C MET A 216 16.40 14.60 9.06
N ASP A 217 16.83 13.39 9.39
CA ASP A 217 18.22 12.98 9.26
C ASP A 217 18.66 12.89 7.80
N ARG A 218 17.77 12.40 6.90
CA ARG A 218 18.01 12.46 5.46
C ARG A 218 17.98 13.88 4.90
N LEU A 219 17.08 14.73 5.37
CA LEU A 219 17.01 16.14 4.95
C LEU A 219 18.27 16.91 5.39
N ARG A 220 18.77 16.62 6.60
CA ARG A 220 20.07 17.12 7.09
C ARG A 220 21.22 16.59 6.24
N GLY A 221 21.19 15.32 5.84
CA GLY A 221 22.16 14.72 4.91
C GLY A 221 22.19 15.45 3.56
N SER A 222 21.04 15.53 2.89
CA SER A 222 20.93 16.23 1.59
C SER A 222 21.28 17.71 1.70
N ALA A 223 20.90 18.40 2.77
CA ALA A 223 21.29 19.80 2.98
C ALA A 223 22.81 19.97 3.13
N ARG A 224 23.49 19.04 3.82
CA ARG A 224 24.96 19.01 3.91
C ARG A 224 25.59 18.77 2.54
N ASP A 225 25.07 17.81 1.78
CA ASP A 225 25.58 17.51 0.42
C ASP A 225 25.40 18.68 -0.53
N LEU A 226 24.25 19.34 -0.48
CA LEU A 226 23.97 20.53 -1.28
C LEU A 226 24.91 21.67 -0.90
N THR A 227 25.13 21.88 0.39
CA THR A 227 26.07 22.90 0.90
C THR A 227 27.49 22.61 0.44
N ALA A 228 27.94 21.35 0.49
CA ALA A 228 29.24 20.93 -0.01
C ALA A 228 29.35 21.11 -1.54
N GLY A 229 28.28 20.83 -2.29
CA GLY A 229 28.21 21.04 -3.73
C GLY A 229 28.33 22.51 -4.11
N VAL A 230 27.59 23.39 -3.42
CA VAL A 230 27.67 24.85 -3.62
C VAL A 230 29.07 25.37 -3.32
N LEU A 231 29.68 24.96 -2.20
CA LEU A 231 31.06 25.37 -1.86
C LEU A 231 32.08 24.94 -2.92
N ARG A 232 31.94 23.75 -3.51
CA ARG A 232 32.81 23.29 -4.61
C ARG A 232 32.63 24.14 -5.87
N LEU A 233 31.39 24.52 -6.20
CA LEU A 233 31.11 25.40 -7.34
C LEU A 233 31.67 26.80 -7.12
N THR A 234 31.49 27.38 -5.93
CA THR A 234 32.03 28.71 -5.59
C THR A 234 33.56 28.72 -5.64
N ARG A 235 34.22 27.66 -5.17
CA ARG A 235 35.68 27.53 -5.27
C ARG A 235 36.16 27.52 -6.72
N ARG A 236 35.47 26.77 -7.60
CA ARG A 236 35.79 26.73 -9.04
C ARG A 236 35.56 28.06 -9.76
N SER A 237 34.64 28.90 -9.28
CA SER A 237 34.40 30.21 -9.92
C SER A 237 35.43 31.28 -9.55
N LEU A 238 36.29 31.03 -8.56
CA LEU A 238 37.33 31.94 -8.11
C LEU A 238 38.72 31.62 -8.68
N GLU A 239 38.86 30.45 -9.32
CA GLU A 239 40.05 30.02 -10.08
C GLU A 239 39.89 30.41 -11.55
#